data_AF-A0A2T3JD26-F1
#
_entry.id   AF-A0A2T3JD26-F1
#
_cell.length_a   1.000
_cell.length_b   1.000
_cell.length_c   1.000
_cell.angle_alpha   90.00
_cell.angle_beta   90.00
_cell.angle_gamma   90.00
#
_symmetry.space_group_name_H-M   'P 1'
#
loop_
_entity.id
_entity.type
_entity.pdbx_description
1 polymer ?
#
loop_
_entity_poly.entity_id
_entity_poly.type
_entity_poly.pdbx_seq_one_letter_code
_entity_poly.pdbx_strand_id
1 'polypeptide(L)'
;MKDQLIISISNIHGSRHFQLGKFFKRNLVAASIFVAVSVIVTAIVINYLVGEVDQSRQSQQQLNVHSEQLTSEIEQLERFRYTLEQDLAERNDELEQVTGRMGELEHVLGIESEIELSLNNRLDTAAVNSAVRLSMLQLIPNGSPIEYRRMSSGFGNRIHPIKGKKRRHLGIDLVAKTGTLVRAPADGVVELVRPSKKGYGNLLKINHAYGFMTLYAHLHSFNVKNGDFIRKGDIIAQTGNSGISTGPHLHYEVRFLGRALNPKSFLDWNSTNFEILFDHERSIRWDSLVKILQAQASRHLQLSLHKVVPSEEISN
;
A
#
# COMPACT_ATOMS: atom_id res chain seq x y z
N MET A 1 100.76 -33.08 -60.99
CA MET A 1 99.83 -34.15 -60.57
C MET A 1 98.58 -33.50 -59.99
N LYS A 2 97.45 -33.47 -60.71
CA LYS A 2 96.18 -32.94 -60.15
C LYS A 2 94.98 -33.74 -60.68
N ASP A 3 94.48 -34.60 -59.80
CA ASP A 3 93.26 -35.41 -59.76
C ASP A 3 92.27 -35.27 -60.91
N GLN A 4 92.28 -36.29 -61.77
CA GLN A 4 91.23 -36.57 -62.76
C GLN A 4 90.39 -37.75 -62.26
N LEU A 5 89.09 -37.51 -62.03
CA LEU A 5 88.15 -38.53 -61.60
C LEU A 5 87.63 -39.27 -62.84
N ILE A 6 88.07 -40.51 -63.05
CA ILE A 6 87.64 -41.36 -64.16
C ILE A 6 86.46 -42.19 -63.66
N ILE A 7 85.26 -41.91 -64.14
CA ILE A 7 84.09 -42.75 -63.86
C ILE A 7 84.07 -43.83 -64.94
N SER A 8 84.38 -45.06 -64.53
CA SER A 8 84.35 -46.25 -65.38
C SER A 8 83.07 -47.04 -65.09
N ILE A 9 82.15 -47.05 -66.04
CA ILE A 9 80.95 -47.89 -65.99
C ILE A 9 81.24 -49.11 -66.88
N SER A 10 81.39 -50.28 -66.26
CA SER A 10 81.64 -51.54 -66.98
C SER A 10 80.33 -52.25 -67.30
N ASN A 11 80.11 -52.58 -68.57
CA ASN A 11 79.05 -53.48 -68.98
C ASN A 11 79.65 -54.65 -69.80
N ILE A 12 78.86 -55.70 -70.05
CA ILE A 12 79.26 -56.94 -70.74
C ILE A 12 79.76 -56.76 -72.19
N HIS A 13 79.74 -55.54 -72.75
CA HIS A 13 80.19 -55.23 -74.12
C HIS A 13 81.35 -54.20 -74.17
N GLY A 14 82.06 -54.00 -73.05
CA GLY A 14 83.24 -53.13 -72.97
C GLY A 14 83.07 -51.94 -72.01
N SER A 15 84.19 -51.33 -71.61
CA SER A 15 84.24 -50.18 -70.71
C SER A 15 84.23 -48.86 -71.47
N ARG A 16 83.30 -47.96 -71.14
CA ARG A 16 83.36 -46.55 -71.59
C ARG A 16 83.92 -45.68 -70.46
N HIS A 17 84.93 -44.89 -70.77
CA HIS A 17 85.58 -43.97 -69.83
C HIS A 17 85.16 -42.54 -70.17
N PHE A 18 84.51 -41.85 -69.23
CA PHE A 18 84.18 -40.43 -69.38
C PHE A 18 85.17 -39.58 -68.59
N GLN A 19 85.84 -38.66 -69.28
CA GLN A 19 86.80 -37.74 -68.67
C GLN A 19 86.08 -36.44 -68.26
N LEU A 20 85.88 -36.23 -66.96
CA LEU A 20 85.28 -34.98 -66.46
C LEU A 20 86.34 -33.87 -66.33
N GLY A 21 86.20 -32.80 -67.12
CA GLY A 21 87.08 -31.63 -67.05
C GLY A 21 86.80 -30.72 -65.83
N LYS A 22 87.80 -29.92 -65.41
CA LYS A 22 87.71 -28.96 -64.28
C LYS A 22 86.50 -28.01 -64.37
N PHE A 23 86.10 -27.62 -65.58
CA PHE A 23 84.94 -26.76 -65.83
C PHE A 23 83.62 -27.43 -65.42
N PHE A 24 83.45 -28.72 -65.76
CA PHE A 24 82.26 -29.49 -65.38
C PHE A 24 82.16 -29.67 -63.87
N LYS A 25 83.29 -29.93 -63.17
CA LYS A 25 83.35 -30.02 -61.71
C LYS A 25 82.96 -28.69 -61.03
N ARG A 26 83.45 -27.55 -61.53
CA ARG A 26 83.11 -26.22 -60.99
C ARG A 26 81.62 -25.91 -61.16
N ASN A 27 81.04 -26.25 -62.31
CA ASN A 27 79.62 -26.05 -62.57
C ASN A 27 78.74 -27.00 -61.74
N LEU A 28 79.17 -28.24 -61.51
CA LEU A 28 78.48 -29.20 -60.63
C LEU A 28 78.44 -28.72 -59.18
N VAL A 29 79.57 -28.19 -58.69
CA VAL A 29 79.65 -27.58 -57.34
C VAL A 29 78.78 -26.31 -57.26
N ALA A 30 78.83 -25.44 -58.27
CA ALA A 30 77.99 -24.23 -58.30
C ALA A 30 76.48 -24.58 -58.36
N ALA A 31 76.09 -25.60 -59.14
CA ALA A 31 74.73 -26.09 -59.20
C ALA A 31 74.28 -26.72 -57.86
N SER A 32 75.15 -27.49 -57.20
CA SER A 32 74.89 -28.04 -55.86
C SER A 32 74.70 -26.93 -54.82
N ILE A 33 75.53 -25.88 -54.84
CA ILE A 33 75.40 -24.72 -53.95
C ILE A 33 74.10 -23.97 -54.25
N PHE A 34 73.75 -23.76 -55.52
CA PHE A 34 72.51 -23.10 -55.90
C PHE A 34 71.27 -23.87 -55.42
N VAL A 35 71.27 -25.20 -55.58
CA VAL A 35 70.21 -26.06 -55.04
C VAL A 35 70.15 -25.96 -53.52
N ALA A 36 71.28 -26.01 -52.82
CA ALA A 36 71.33 -25.87 -51.36
C ALA A 36 70.80 -24.51 -50.89
N VAL A 37 71.17 -23.41 -51.55
CA VAL A 37 70.68 -22.06 -51.24
C VAL A 37 69.18 -21.94 -51.52
N SER A 38 68.70 -22.49 -52.64
CA SER A 38 67.27 -22.52 -52.97
C SER A 38 66.45 -23.26 -51.91
N VAL A 39 66.97 -24.39 -51.41
CA VAL A 39 66.36 -25.15 -50.31
C VAL A 39 66.34 -24.34 -49.00
N ILE A 40 67.41 -23.60 -48.68
CA ILE A 40 67.46 -22.75 -47.48
C ILE A 40 66.47 -21.59 -47.59
N VAL A 41 66.42 -20.90 -48.74
CA VAL A 41 65.49 -19.77 -48.96
C VAL A 41 64.04 -20.25 -48.92
N THR A 42 63.72 -21.37 -49.56
CA THR A 42 62.38 -21.96 -49.48
C THR A 42 62.04 -22.36 -48.05
N ALA A 43 62.96 -22.93 -47.28
CA ALA A 43 62.72 -23.24 -45.86
C ALA A 43 62.45 -21.98 -45.01
N ILE A 44 63.16 -20.88 -45.24
CA ILE A 44 62.93 -19.59 -44.54
C ILE A 44 61.55 -19.03 -44.90
N VAL A 45 61.20 -19.00 -46.19
CA VAL A 45 59.90 -18.51 -46.66
C VAL A 45 58.77 -19.37 -46.12
N ILE A 46 58.93 -20.70 -46.10
CA ILE A 46 57.96 -21.62 -45.51
C ILE A 46 57.78 -21.32 -44.02
N ASN A 47 58.87 -21.13 -43.26
CA ASN A 47 58.78 -20.83 -41.83
C ASN A 47 58.07 -19.49 -41.56
N TYR A 48 58.36 -18.45 -42.34
CA TYR A 48 57.65 -17.17 -42.27
C TYR A 48 56.16 -17.31 -42.58
N LEU A 49 55.82 -17.99 -43.68
CA LEU A 49 54.43 -18.21 -44.09
C LEU A 49 53.66 -19.07 -43.07
N VAL A 50 54.29 -20.07 -42.46
CA VAL A 50 53.69 -20.89 -41.40
C VAL A 50 53.41 -20.03 -40.16
N GLY A 51 54.34 -19.17 -39.74
CA GLY A 51 54.15 -18.27 -38.61
C GLY A 51 52.99 -17.26 -38.81
N GLU A 52 52.89 -16.67 -40.00
CA GLU A 52 51.79 -15.76 -40.36
C GLU A 52 50.42 -16.47 -40.35
N VAL A 53 50.36 -17.70 -40.91
CA VAL A 53 49.16 -18.53 -40.90
C VAL A 53 48.76 -18.89 -39.46
N ASP A 54 49.71 -19.18 -38.58
CA ASP A 54 49.44 -19.50 -37.18
C ASP A 54 48.94 -18.28 -36.39
N GLN A 55 49.49 -17.08 -36.60
CA GLN A 55 48.96 -15.84 -36.02
C GLN A 55 47.53 -15.55 -36.50
N SER A 56 47.27 -15.71 -37.79
CA SER A 56 45.92 -15.53 -38.35
C SER A 56 44.93 -16.54 -37.78
N ARG A 57 45.34 -17.79 -37.57
CA ARG A 57 44.52 -18.82 -36.92
C ARG A 57 44.22 -18.48 -35.47
N GLN A 58 45.21 -18.03 -34.70
CA GLN A 58 45.01 -17.59 -33.32
C GLN A 58 44.03 -16.41 -33.23
N SER A 59 44.15 -15.43 -34.11
CA SER A 59 43.24 -14.28 -34.15
C SER A 59 41.81 -14.70 -34.48
N GLN A 60 41.63 -15.63 -35.43
CA GLN A 60 40.31 -16.21 -35.74
C GLN A 60 39.74 -16.99 -34.54
N GLN A 61 40.57 -17.76 -33.82
CA GLN A 61 40.14 -18.45 -32.62
C GLN A 61 39.70 -17.47 -31.52
N GLN A 62 40.45 -16.39 -31.29
CA GLN A 62 40.07 -15.35 -30.33
C GLN A 62 38.76 -14.66 -30.71
N LEU A 63 38.59 -14.30 -31.99
CA LEU A 63 37.35 -13.73 -32.50
C LEU A 63 36.16 -14.68 -32.31
N ASN A 64 36.35 -15.97 -32.57
CA ASN A 64 35.30 -16.97 -32.37
C ASN A 64 34.92 -17.10 -30.90
N VAL A 65 35.90 -17.19 -29.99
CA VAL A 65 35.66 -17.23 -28.55
C VAL A 65 34.93 -15.97 -28.07
N HIS A 66 35.33 -14.79 -28.55
CA HIS A 66 34.67 -13.55 -28.19
C HIS A 66 33.24 -13.46 -28.75
N SER A 67 33.02 -13.94 -29.98
CA SER A 67 31.68 -14.02 -30.58
C SER A 67 30.78 -14.97 -29.79
N GLU A 68 31.29 -16.11 -29.34
CA GLU A 68 30.57 -17.05 -28.47
C GLU A 68 30.22 -16.40 -27.13
N GLN A 69 31.18 -15.68 -26.52
CA GLN A 69 30.96 -14.97 -25.27
C GLN A 69 29.90 -13.88 -25.39
N LEU A 70 29.96 -13.05 -26.44
CA LEU A 70 28.95 -12.03 -26.73
C LEU A 70 27.57 -12.64 -26.97
N THR A 71 27.51 -13.78 -27.66
CA THR A 71 26.23 -14.49 -27.89
C THR A 71 25.63 -14.97 -26.57
N SER A 72 26.46 -15.55 -25.70
CA SER A 72 26.07 -15.93 -24.34
C SER A 72 25.56 -14.73 -23.52
N GLU A 73 26.24 -13.59 -23.59
CA GLU A 73 25.85 -12.38 -22.86
C GLU A 73 24.51 -11.82 -23.36
N ILE A 74 24.30 -11.79 -24.68
CA ILE A 74 23.02 -11.40 -25.29
C ILE A 74 21.90 -12.32 -24.82
N GLU A 75 22.12 -13.65 -24.83
CA GLU A 75 21.11 -14.59 -24.33
C GLU A 75 20.79 -14.36 -22.84
N GLN A 76 21.79 -14.06 -22.02
CA GLN A 76 21.58 -13.75 -20.60
C GLN A 76 20.77 -12.47 -20.42
N LEU A 77 21.09 -11.42 -21.16
CA LEU A 77 20.37 -10.15 -21.13
C LEU A 77 18.94 -10.29 -21.62
N GLU A 78 18.70 -11.08 -22.66
CA GLU A 78 17.34 -11.36 -23.16
C GLU A 78 16.51 -12.12 -22.12
N ARG A 79 17.09 -13.12 -21.46
CA ARG A 79 16.42 -13.83 -20.35
C ARG A 79 16.12 -12.87 -19.20
N PHE A 80 17.08 -12.03 -18.82
CA PHE A 80 16.89 -11.05 -17.74
C PHE A 80 15.80 -10.03 -18.07
N ARG A 81 15.80 -9.49 -19.30
CA ARG A 81 14.74 -8.60 -19.78
C ARG A 81 13.38 -9.27 -19.73
N TYR A 82 13.29 -10.52 -20.20
CA TYR A 82 12.04 -11.28 -20.16
C TYR A 82 11.53 -11.46 -18.72
N THR A 83 12.41 -11.80 -17.77
CA THR A 83 12.05 -11.88 -16.35
C THR A 83 11.59 -10.55 -15.79
N LEU A 84 12.26 -9.45 -16.12
CA LEU A 84 11.85 -8.11 -15.69
C LEU A 84 10.49 -7.70 -16.27
N GLU A 85 10.24 -7.99 -17.55
CA GLU A 85 8.95 -7.71 -18.19
C GLU A 85 7.82 -8.51 -17.52
N GLN A 86 8.09 -9.76 -17.14
CA GLN A 86 7.12 -10.59 -16.42
C GLN A 86 6.85 -10.06 -15.01
N ASP A 87 7.89 -9.69 -14.24
CA ASP A 87 7.75 -9.11 -12.90
C ASP A 87 6.98 -7.77 -12.97
N LEU A 88 7.27 -6.91 -13.95
CA LEU A 88 6.51 -5.68 -14.17
C LEU A 88 5.04 -5.95 -14.51
N ALA A 89 4.76 -6.96 -15.33
CA ALA A 89 3.38 -7.34 -15.65
C ALA A 89 2.63 -7.83 -14.40
N GLU A 90 3.27 -8.67 -13.58
CA GLU A 90 2.71 -9.15 -12.32
C GLU A 90 2.44 -8.00 -11.33
N ARG A 91 3.40 -7.08 -11.15
CA ARG A 91 3.22 -5.89 -10.31
C ARG A 91 2.14 -4.96 -10.81
N ASN A 92 1.98 -4.81 -12.11
CA ASN A 92 0.91 -4.00 -12.68
C ASN A 92 -0.47 -4.61 -12.42
N ASP A 93 -0.61 -5.94 -12.53
CA ASP A 93 -1.85 -6.63 -12.17
C ASP A 93 -2.19 -6.46 -10.68
N GLU A 94 -1.20 -6.60 -9.79
CA GLU A 94 -1.37 -6.32 -8.35
C GLU A 94 -1.85 -4.88 -8.09
N LEU A 95 -1.26 -3.89 -8.78
CA LEU A 95 -1.64 -2.49 -8.66
C LEU A 95 -3.05 -2.24 -9.18
N GLU A 96 -3.46 -2.90 -10.27
CA GLU A 96 -4.81 -2.80 -10.81
C GLU A 96 -5.85 -3.36 -9.83
N GLN A 97 -5.56 -4.50 -9.21
CA GLN A 97 -6.43 -5.08 -8.16
C GLN A 97 -6.55 -4.16 -6.94
N VAL A 98 -5.45 -3.57 -6.47
CA VAL A 98 -5.44 -2.62 -5.35
C VAL A 98 -6.25 -1.37 -5.71
N THR A 99 -6.08 -0.86 -6.93
CA THR A 99 -6.82 0.32 -7.42
C THR A 99 -8.32 0.03 -7.53
N GLY A 100 -8.71 -1.17 -7.98
CA GLY A 100 -10.10 -1.61 -8.02
C GLY A 100 -10.74 -1.66 -6.63
N ARG A 101 -10.07 -2.29 -5.66
CA ARG A 101 -10.52 -2.32 -4.25
C ARG A 101 -10.61 -0.93 -3.64
N MET A 102 -9.68 -0.03 -3.99
CA MET A 102 -9.73 1.36 -3.55
C MET A 102 -10.97 2.07 -4.11
N GLY A 103 -11.30 1.86 -5.38
CA GLY A 103 -12.51 2.43 -5.98
C GLY A 103 -13.79 2.02 -5.25
N GLU A 104 -13.89 0.76 -4.81
CA GLU A 104 -15.01 0.31 -3.97
C GLU A 104 -15.07 1.05 -2.63
N LEU A 105 -13.91 1.23 -1.97
CA LEU A 105 -13.83 1.99 -0.72
C LEU A 105 -14.18 3.47 -0.92
N GLU A 106 -13.67 4.11 -1.97
CA GLU A 106 -14.01 5.50 -2.33
C GLU A 106 -15.52 5.67 -2.52
N HIS A 107 -16.18 4.73 -3.20
CA HIS A 107 -17.62 4.74 -3.38
C HIS A 107 -18.39 4.66 -2.06
N VAL A 108 -18.00 3.75 -1.15
CA VAL A 108 -18.57 3.66 0.21
C VAL A 108 -18.29 4.94 1.01
N LEU A 109 -17.13 5.55 0.77
CA LEU A 109 -16.71 6.81 1.39
C LEU A 109 -17.37 8.03 0.77
N GLY A 110 -18.22 7.89 -0.25
CA GLY A 110 -18.88 9.00 -0.95
C GLY A 110 -17.88 9.95 -1.61
N ILE A 111 -16.68 9.48 -1.93
CA ILE A 111 -15.65 10.26 -2.60
C ILE A 111 -15.94 10.16 -4.10
N GLU A 112 -16.36 11.27 -4.71
CA GLU A 112 -16.36 11.38 -6.17
C GLU A 112 -14.91 11.39 -6.64
N SER A 113 -14.53 10.41 -7.46
CA SER A 113 -13.20 10.28 -8.00
C SER A 113 -12.94 11.45 -8.97
N GLU A 114 -12.20 12.46 -8.52
CA GLU A 114 -11.58 13.41 -9.45
C GLU A 114 -10.58 12.64 -10.31
N ILE A 115 -10.85 12.61 -11.62
CA ILE A 115 -10.26 11.70 -12.62
C ILE A 115 -8.73 11.89 -12.81
N GLU A 116 -8.11 12.89 -12.17
CA GLU A 116 -6.71 13.27 -12.40
C GLU A 116 -5.75 13.06 -11.19
N LEU A 117 -6.22 12.50 -10.08
CA LEU A 117 -5.34 12.33 -8.90
C LEU A 117 -4.43 11.10 -9.01
N SER A 118 -3.14 11.28 -8.68
CA SER A 118 -2.19 10.16 -8.52
C SER A 118 -2.69 9.16 -7.45
N LEU A 119 -2.32 7.88 -7.58
CA LEU A 119 -2.73 6.81 -6.65
C LEU A 119 -2.44 7.17 -5.18
N ASN A 120 -1.29 7.80 -4.91
CA ASN A 120 -0.90 8.24 -3.57
C ASN A 120 -1.84 9.34 -3.03
N ASN A 121 -2.23 10.31 -3.86
CA ASN A 121 -3.16 11.37 -3.43
C ASN A 121 -4.56 10.81 -3.16
N ARG A 122 -4.99 9.81 -3.93
CA ARG A 122 -6.25 9.08 -3.70
C ARG A 122 -6.23 8.32 -2.37
N LEU A 123 -5.15 7.58 -2.12
CA LEU A 123 -4.89 6.90 -0.84
C LEU A 123 -4.95 7.87 0.35
N ASP A 124 -4.26 9.00 0.24
CA ASP A 124 -4.23 10.01 1.30
C ASP A 124 -5.62 10.60 1.56
N THR A 125 -6.36 10.91 0.50
CA THR A 125 -7.72 11.45 0.59
C THR A 125 -8.68 10.45 1.22
N ALA A 126 -8.65 9.19 0.77
CA ALA A 126 -9.45 8.10 1.35
C ALA A 126 -9.10 7.86 2.82
N ALA A 127 -7.81 7.88 3.18
CA ALA A 127 -7.35 7.73 4.56
C ALA A 127 -7.84 8.87 5.46
N VAL A 128 -7.70 10.12 5.01
CA VAL A 128 -8.18 11.30 5.74
C VAL A 128 -9.69 11.25 5.94
N ASN A 129 -10.47 11.00 4.87
CA ASN A 129 -11.93 10.92 4.97
C ASN A 129 -12.40 9.78 5.87
N SER A 130 -11.77 8.61 5.77
CA SER A 130 -12.05 7.47 6.66
C SER A 130 -11.79 7.84 8.12
N ALA A 131 -10.64 8.47 8.41
CA ALA A 131 -10.27 8.89 9.75
C ALA A 131 -11.26 9.93 10.32
N VAL A 132 -11.71 10.88 9.50
CA VAL A 132 -12.72 11.88 9.87
C VAL A 132 -14.05 11.20 10.21
N ARG A 133 -14.55 10.32 9.34
CA ARG A 133 -15.80 9.57 9.57
C ARG A 133 -15.75 8.76 10.86
N LEU A 134 -14.67 8.02 11.08
CA LEU A 134 -14.46 7.24 12.30
C LEU A 134 -14.43 8.14 13.54
N SER A 135 -13.70 9.25 13.48
CA SER A 135 -13.63 10.22 14.58
C SER A 135 -14.99 10.80 14.91
N MET A 136 -15.80 11.15 13.91
CA MET A 136 -17.18 11.63 14.11
C MET A 136 -18.06 10.56 14.77
N LEU A 137 -18.02 9.33 14.27
CA LEU A 137 -18.81 8.22 14.84
C LEU A 137 -18.34 7.78 16.23
N GLN A 138 -17.11 8.10 16.61
CA GLN A 138 -16.59 7.83 17.95
C GLN A 138 -16.97 8.93 18.94
N LEU A 139 -16.88 10.19 18.51
CA LEU A 139 -16.95 11.37 19.39
C LEU A 139 -18.32 12.05 19.45
N ILE A 140 -19.20 11.78 18.48
CA ILE A 140 -20.54 12.38 18.38
C ILE A 140 -21.59 11.28 18.60
N PRO A 141 -22.61 11.50 19.46
CA PRO A 141 -23.61 10.48 19.76
C PRO A 141 -24.23 9.87 18.51
N ASN A 142 -24.18 8.55 18.35
CA ASN A 142 -24.84 7.87 17.24
C ASN A 142 -25.22 6.43 17.58
N GLY A 143 -26.19 5.91 16.84
CA GLY A 143 -26.82 4.62 17.12
C GLY A 143 -27.77 4.66 18.33
N SER A 144 -28.46 3.54 18.54
CA SER A 144 -29.36 3.39 19.69
C SER A 144 -28.59 3.10 20.99
N PRO A 145 -28.86 3.81 22.10
CA PRO A 145 -28.23 3.53 23.39
C PRO A 145 -28.79 2.27 24.08
N ILE A 146 -29.91 1.73 23.59
CA ILE A 146 -30.55 0.52 24.14
C ILE A 146 -31.17 -0.34 23.05
N GLU A 147 -31.38 -1.61 23.35
CA GLU A 147 -32.36 -2.43 22.63
C GLU A 147 -33.77 -2.08 23.15
N TYR A 148 -34.66 -1.67 22.25
CA TYR A 148 -36.00 -1.21 22.60
C TYR A 148 -37.06 -1.87 21.72
N ARG A 149 -38.28 -2.00 22.25
CA ARG A 149 -39.40 -2.62 21.51
C ARG A 149 -40.03 -1.65 20.51
N ARG A 150 -40.23 -0.41 20.94
CA ARG A 150 -40.81 0.68 20.13
C ARG A 150 -40.50 2.04 20.75
N MET A 151 -40.53 3.07 19.93
CA MET A 151 -40.58 4.46 20.40
C MET A 151 -42.02 4.77 20.84
N SER A 152 -42.24 5.08 22.12
CA SER A 152 -43.57 5.48 22.62
C SER A 152 -43.84 6.97 22.45
N SER A 153 -42.79 7.79 22.39
CA SER A 153 -42.94 9.22 22.16
C SER A 153 -41.75 9.83 21.43
N GLY A 154 -42.04 10.68 20.44
CA GLY A 154 -41.03 11.40 19.66
C GLY A 154 -40.68 12.77 20.24
N PHE A 155 -39.67 13.40 19.64
CA PHE A 155 -39.24 14.77 19.94
C PHE A 155 -40.25 15.81 19.44
N GLY A 156 -40.36 16.94 20.14
CA GLY A 156 -41.19 18.07 19.71
C GLY A 156 -42.51 18.23 20.47
N ASN A 157 -43.46 18.95 19.88
CA ASN A 157 -44.70 19.34 20.57
C ASN A 157 -45.68 18.16 20.68
N ARG A 158 -46.04 17.78 21.91
CA ARG A 158 -47.02 16.72 22.18
C ARG A 158 -47.94 17.05 23.36
N ILE A 159 -49.02 16.30 23.50
CA ILE A 159 -49.84 16.32 24.72
C ILE A 159 -49.10 15.52 25.80
N HIS A 160 -48.85 16.14 26.95
CA HIS A 160 -48.12 15.50 28.05
C HIS A 160 -48.98 14.36 28.65
N PRO A 161 -48.50 13.11 28.68
CA PRO A 161 -49.34 11.92 28.94
C PRO A 161 -49.98 11.92 30.33
N ILE A 162 -49.31 12.53 31.32
CA ILE A 162 -49.83 12.61 32.69
C ILE A 162 -50.56 13.93 32.97
N LYS A 163 -50.24 15.01 32.25
CA LYS A 163 -50.72 16.36 32.58
C LYS A 163 -51.82 16.86 31.64
N GLY A 164 -52.07 16.16 30.53
CA GLY A 164 -53.07 16.54 29.51
C GLY A 164 -52.80 17.84 28.76
N LYS A 165 -51.71 18.55 29.05
CA LYS A 165 -51.37 19.86 28.45
C LYS A 165 -50.34 19.70 27.34
N LYS A 166 -50.43 20.55 26.31
CA LYS A 166 -49.40 20.64 25.26
C LYS A 166 -48.07 21.04 25.89
N ARG A 167 -47.05 20.19 25.77
CA ARG A 167 -45.68 20.45 26.21
C ARG A 167 -44.70 19.96 25.15
N ARG A 168 -43.60 20.68 25.03
CA ARG A 168 -42.50 20.26 24.17
C ARG A 168 -41.72 19.14 24.85
N HIS A 169 -41.60 18.03 24.15
CA HIS A 169 -40.76 16.91 24.52
C HIS A 169 -39.34 17.16 23.99
N LEU A 170 -38.36 17.17 24.89
CA LEU A 170 -36.97 17.52 24.58
C LEU A 170 -36.13 16.30 24.17
N GLY A 171 -36.74 15.13 24.08
CA GLY A 171 -36.09 13.88 23.70
C GLY A 171 -37.04 12.89 23.07
N ILE A 172 -36.73 11.61 23.22
CA ILE A 172 -37.56 10.48 22.81
C ILE A 172 -37.74 9.50 23.98
N ASP A 173 -38.87 8.81 23.97
CA ASP A 173 -39.19 7.78 24.95
C ASP A 173 -39.08 6.40 24.27
N LEU A 174 -38.12 5.59 24.69
CA LEU A 174 -37.82 4.26 24.14
C LEU A 174 -38.31 3.17 25.11
N VAL A 175 -39.32 2.40 24.70
CA VAL A 175 -39.92 1.38 25.57
C VAL A 175 -39.00 0.18 25.69
N ALA A 176 -38.57 -0.11 26.92
CA ALA A 176 -37.72 -1.24 27.27
C ALA A 176 -38.12 -1.78 28.66
N LYS A 177 -37.76 -3.03 28.94
CA LYS A 177 -37.99 -3.61 30.28
C LYS A 177 -37.11 -2.88 31.29
N THR A 178 -37.51 -2.82 32.57
CA THR A 178 -36.60 -2.39 33.64
C THR A 178 -35.37 -3.30 33.67
N GLY A 179 -34.18 -2.74 33.84
CA GLY A 179 -32.93 -3.50 33.85
C GLY A 179 -32.24 -3.65 32.49
N THR A 180 -32.85 -3.21 31.38
CA THR A 180 -32.19 -3.20 30.07
C THR A 180 -30.93 -2.33 30.14
N LEU A 181 -29.81 -2.86 29.63
CA LEU A 181 -28.52 -2.18 29.65
C LEU A 181 -28.54 -0.95 28.75
N VAL A 182 -28.12 0.19 29.29
CA VAL A 182 -27.94 1.45 28.58
C VAL A 182 -26.47 1.60 28.25
N ARG A 183 -26.17 1.84 26.97
CA ARG A 183 -24.81 2.01 26.44
C ARG A 183 -24.53 3.45 26.03
N ALA A 184 -23.27 3.84 26.18
CA ALA A 184 -22.77 5.12 25.70
C ALA A 184 -22.79 5.19 24.16
N PRO A 185 -23.43 6.20 23.54
CA PRO A 185 -23.52 6.36 22.09
C PRO A 185 -22.27 7.01 21.48
N ALA A 186 -21.39 7.57 22.31
CA ALA A 186 -20.11 8.17 21.93
C ALA A 186 -19.20 8.27 23.16
N ASP A 187 -17.91 8.50 22.92
CA ASP A 187 -16.93 8.80 23.97
C ASP A 187 -17.29 10.09 24.71
N GLY A 188 -16.95 10.16 25.99
CA GLY A 188 -17.24 11.35 26.77
C GLY A 188 -16.80 11.28 28.22
N VAL A 189 -17.37 12.20 28.99
CA VAL A 189 -17.19 12.29 30.44
C VAL A 189 -18.54 12.46 31.12
N VAL A 190 -18.75 11.74 32.21
CA VAL A 190 -19.98 11.82 32.98
C VAL A 190 -20.07 13.17 33.69
N GLU A 191 -20.99 14.02 33.23
CA GLU A 191 -21.25 15.33 33.83
C GLU A 191 -22.01 15.18 35.15
N LEU A 192 -23.05 14.34 35.15
CA LEU A 192 -23.99 14.26 36.26
C LEU A 192 -24.64 12.89 36.39
N VAL A 193 -24.53 12.32 37.57
CA VAL A 193 -25.32 11.21 38.10
C VAL A 193 -26.17 11.77 39.22
N ARG A 194 -27.49 11.74 39.05
CA ARG A 194 -28.44 12.30 40.01
C ARG A 194 -29.58 11.33 40.30
N PRO A 195 -29.51 10.60 41.43
CA PRO A 195 -30.64 9.83 41.93
C PRO A 195 -31.82 10.76 42.27
N SER A 196 -33.03 10.42 41.84
CA SER A 196 -34.24 11.18 42.22
C SER A 196 -35.51 10.37 42.00
N LYS A 197 -36.55 10.68 42.77
CA LYS A 197 -37.92 10.18 42.56
C LYS A 197 -38.85 11.22 41.91
N LYS A 198 -38.36 12.42 41.60
CA LYS A 198 -39.15 13.54 41.04
C LYS A 198 -38.73 13.86 39.61
N GLY A 199 -39.66 14.39 38.81
CA GLY A 199 -39.37 14.85 37.43
C GLY A 199 -38.79 13.72 36.56
N TYR A 200 -37.59 13.93 36.02
CA TYR A 200 -36.83 12.94 35.25
C TYR A 200 -36.46 11.66 36.04
N GLY A 201 -36.64 11.65 37.36
CA GLY A 201 -36.22 10.53 38.19
C GLY A 201 -34.69 10.45 38.27
N ASN A 202 -34.18 9.23 38.31
CA ASN A 202 -32.74 8.95 38.20
C ASN A 202 -32.25 9.43 36.84
N LEU A 203 -31.30 10.36 36.87
CA LEU A 203 -30.84 11.11 35.73
C LEU A 203 -29.33 10.94 35.57
N LEU A 204 -28.90 10.60 34.35
CA LEU A 204 -27.51 10.59 33.93
C LEU A 204 -27.32 11.58 32.79
N LYS A 205 -26.25 12.37 32.82
CA LYS A 205 -25.81 13.23 31.72
C LYS A 205 -24.35 12.96 31.39
N ILE A 206 -24.04 12.89 30.11
CA ILE A 206 -22.70 12.68 29.59
C ILE A 206 -22.37 13.80 28.61
N ASN A 207 -21.24 14.45 28.83
CA ASN A 207 -20.66 15.41 27.92
C ASN A 207 -19.78 14.69 26.91
N HIS A 208 -19.99 14.98 25.64
CA HIS A 208 -19.23 14.44 24.52
C HIS A 208 -18.40 15.56 23.89
N ALA A 209 -17.61 15.22 22.86
CA ALA A 209 -16.81 16.21 22.15
C ALA A 209 -17.67 17.26 21.45
N TYR A 210 -17.05 18.37 21.07
CA TYR A 210 -17.63 19.41 20.22
C TYR A 210 -18.94 20.04 20.76
N GLY A 211 -19.20 19.94 22.06
CA GLY A 211 -20.38 20.53 22.69
C GLY A 211 -21.64 19.67 22.63
N PHE A 212 -21.52 18.40 22.26
CA PHE A 212 -22.60 17.42 22.35
C PHE A 212 -22.79 16.93 23.79
N MET A 213 -24.02 16.60 24.14
CA MET A 213 -24.38 16.01 25.42
C MET A 213 -25.52 15.02 25.22
N THR A 214 -25.51 13.94 25.98
CA THR A 214 -26.63 13.00 26.07
C THR A 214 -27.21 12.96 27.47
N LEU A 215 -28.52 12.76 27.55
CA LEU A 215 -29.26 12.71 28.79
C LEU A 215 -30.09 11.43 28.83
N TYR A 216 -30.05 10.75 29.97
CA TYR A 216 -30.75 9.49 30.23
C TYR A 216 -31.57 9.64 31.50
N ALA A 217 -32.88 9.43 31.40
CA ALA A 217 -33.80 9.60 32.51
C ALA A 217 -34.66 8.35 32.75
N HIS A 218 -35.38 8.36 33.87
CA HIS A 218 -36.19 7.26 34.38
C HIS A 218 -35.39 5.99 34.69
N LEU A 219 -34.08 6.11 34.91
CA LEU A 219 -33.18 4.99 35.13
C LEU A 219 -33.51 4.19 36.41
N HIS A 220 -33.12 2.92 36.43
CA HIS A 220 -33.19 2.08 37.63
C HIS A 220 -31.92 2.22 38.48
N SER A 221 -30.76 2.06 37.85
CA SER A 221 -29.43 2.08 38.47
C SER A 221 -28.41 2.75 37.54
N PHE A 222 -27.26 3.13 38.12
CA PHE A 222 -26.13 3.72 37.40
C PHE A 222 -24.93 2.77 37.50
N ASN A 223 -24.16 2.67 36.41
CA ASN A 223 -22.91 1.90 36.37
C ASN A 223 -21.67 2.80 36.39
N VAL A 224 -21.87 4.12 36.43
CA VAL A 224 -20.83 5.15 36.39
C VAL A 224 -21.08 6.22 37.46
N LYS A 225 -20.06 7.02 37.73
CA LYS A 225 -20.02 8.13 38.69
C LYS A 225 -19.67 9.45 37.98
N ASN A 226 -19.93 10.58 38.65
CA ASN A 226 -19.53 11.89 38.13
C ASN A 226 -18.03 11.94 37.88
N GLY A 227 -17.62 12.45 36.72
CA GLY A 227 -16.22 12.57 36.32
C GLY A 227 -15.63 11.32 35.65
N ASP A 228 -16.37 10.20 35.56
CA ASP A 228 -15.88 9.02 34.86
C ASP A 228 -15.74 9.30 33.36
N PHE A 229 -14.61 8.89 32.79
CA PHE A 229 -14.41 8.84 31.34
C PHE A 229 -15.04 7.56 30.79
N ILE A 230 -15.80 7.69 29.71
CA ILE A 230 -16.55 6.59 29.10
C ILE A 230 -16.18 6.47 27.63
N ARG A 231 -16.11 5.23 27.14
CA ARG A 231 -15.99 4.91 25.73
C ARG A 231 -17.34 4.57 25.14
N LYS A 232 -17.51 4.82 23.84
CA LYS A 232 -18.66 4.37 23.06
C LYS A 232 -18.87 2.86 23.28
N GLY A 233 -20.11 2.48 23.60
CA GLY A 233 -20.51 1.09 23.86
C GLY A 233 -20.46 0.66 25.33
N ASP A 234 -19.80 1.42 26.20
CA ASP A 234 -19.71 1.12 27.63
C ASP A 234 -21.10 1.08 28.27
N ILE A 235 -21.29 0.17 29.23
CA ILE A 235 -22.53 0.07 29.99
C ILE A 235 -22.52 1.17 31.06
N ILE A 236 -23.43 2.13 30.91
CA ILE A 236 -23.47 3.34 31.75
C ILE A 236 -24.60 3.32 32.78
N ALA A 237 -25.68 2.60 32.50
CA ALA A 237 -26.84 2.53 33.39
C ALA A 237 -27.78 1.37 33.02
N GLN A 238 -28.86 1.23 33.77
CA GLN A 238 -29.98 0.37 33.42
C GLN A 238 -31.29 1.15 33.35
N THR A 239 -32.11 0.84 32.35
CA THR A 239 -33.45 1.42 32.19
C THR A 239 -34.33 1.12 33.39
N GLY A 240 -35.31 1.98 33.65
CA GLY A 240 -36.22 1.81 34.77
C GLY A 240 -37.58 2.45 34.56
N ASN A 241 -38.17 2.89 35.66
CA ASN A 241 -39.45 3.57 35.71
C ASN A 241 -39.48 4.63 36.83
N SER A 242 -38.33 5.23 37.14
CA SER A 242 -38.22 6.21 38.23
C SER A 242 -38.76 7.59 37.82
N GLY A 243 -39.14 8.43 38.78
CA GLY A 243 -39.65 9.77 38.48
C GLY A 243 -41.08 9.79 37.94
N ILE A 244 -41.36 10.75 37.07
CA ILE A 244 -42.67 10.94 36.42
C ILE A 244 -42.68 10.11 35.14
N SER A 245 -43.09 8.86 35.25
CA SER A 245 -43.17 7.90 34.15
C SER A 245 -44.44 7.06 34.25
N THR A 246 -45.08 6.74 33.13
CA THR A 246 -46.29 5.89 33.07
C THR A 246 -45.98 4.40 32.94
N GLY A 247 -44.75 4.03 32.63
CA GLY A 247 -44.32 2.64 32.51
C GLY A 247 -42.85 2.52 32.10
N PRO A 248 -42.23 1.33 32.18
CA PRO A 248 -40.80 1.16 31.93
C PRO A 248 -40.37 1.64 30.54
N HIS A 249 -39.45 2.61 30.52
CA HIS A 249 -38.84 3.17 29.31
C HIS A 249 -37.56 3.92 29.64
N LEU A 250 -36.77 4.20 28.61
CA LEU A 250 -35.68 5.18 28.66
C LEU A 250 -36.17 6.49 28.05
N HIS A 251 -36.08 7.58 28.81
CA HIS A 251 -36.15 8.90 28.20
C HIS A 251 -34.74 9.34 27.82
N TYR A 252 -34.54 9.60 26.53
CA TYR A 252 -33.24 9.90 25.93
C TYR A 252 -33.25 11.25 25.21
N GLU A 253 -32.30 12.12 25.50
CA GLU A 253 -32.11 13.38 24.79
C GLU A 253 -30.70 13.46 24.21
N VAL A 254 -30.59 14.11 23.04
CA VAL A 254 -29.33 14.59 22.47
C VAL A 254 -29.38 16.11 22.48
N ARG A 255 -28.30 16.74 22.93
CA ARG A 255 -28.18 18.19 23.02
C ARG A 255 -26.89 18.65 22.36
N PHE A 256 -26.93 19.87 21.82
CA PHE A 256 -25.77 20.57 21.30
C PHE A 256 -25.75 21.98 21.87
N LEU A 257 -24.68 22.33 22.58
CA LEU A 257 -24.52 23.60 23.29
C LEU A 257 -25.75 23.95 24.16
N GLY A 258 -26.27 22.93 24.87
CA GLY A 258 -27.43 23.03 25.76
C GLY A 258 -28.80 22.97 25.06
N ARG A 259 -28.88 23.20 23.74
CA ARG A 259 -30.13 23.10 22.97
C ARG A 259 -30.46 21.64 22.67
N ALA A 260 -31.70 21.24 22.93
CA ALA A 260 -32.19 19.90 22.58
C ALA A 260 -32.38 19.74 21.07
N LEU A 261 -31.82 18.66 20.53
CA LEU A 261 -31.93 18.24 19.14
C LEU A 261 -32.86 17.05 19.03
N ASN A 262 -33.29 16.71 17.82
CA ASN A 262 -34.09 15.51 17.61
C ASN A 262 -33.21 14.25 17.71
N PRO A 263 -33.34 13.42 18.77
CA PRO A 263 -32.47 12.26 18.93
C PRO A 263 -32.62 11.22 17.82
N LYS A 264 -33.77 11.20 17.12
CA LYS A 264 -34.04 10.21 16.06
C LYS A 264 -32.96 10.23 14.98
N SER A 265 -32.54 11.42 14.53
CA SER A 265 -31.50 11.54 13.50
C SER A 265 -30.17 10.92 13.94
N PHE A 266 -29.84 10.99 15.23
CA PHE A 266 -28.62 10.40 15.78
C PHE A 266 -28.76 8.89 16.02
N LEU A 267 -29.97 8.41 16.37
CA LEU A 267 -30.25 6.98 16.50
C LEU A 267 -30.06 6.23 15.19
N ASP A 268 -30.54 6.84 14.10
CA ASP A 268 -30.47 6.24 12.78
C ASP A 268 -29.04 6.33 12.22
N TRP A 269 -28.28 7.37 12.58
CA TRP A 269 -26.92 7.62 12.07
C TRP A 269 -25.89 6.56 12.50
N ASN A 270 -25.16 6.02 11.53
CA ASN A 270 -24.11 5.04 11.67
C ASN A 270 -23.18 5.05 10.43
N SER A 271 -22.28 4.08 10.29
CA SER A 271 -21.31 4.03 9.19
C SER A 271 -21.92 3.81 7.80
N THR A 272 -23.07 3.14 7.68
CA THR A 272 -23.71 2.88 6.37
C THR A 272 -24.56 4.04 5.88
N ASN A 273 -25.08 4.86 6.79
CA ASN A 273 -25.95 5.99 6.48
C ASN A 273 -25.40 7.31 7.01
N PHE A 274 -24.08 7.47 6.86
CA PHE A 274 -23.32 8.57 7.42
C PHE A 274 -23.85 9.96 7.01
N GLU A 275 -24.37 10.10 5.79
CA GLU A 275 -24.79 11.40 5.26
C GLU A 275 -26.11 11.93 5.86
N ILE A 276 -26.95 11.04 6.44
CA ILE A 276 -28.31 11.38 6.91
C ILE A 276 -28.31 12.51 7.95
N LEU A 277 -27.30 12.54 8.83
CA LEU A 277 -27.28 13.50 9.92
C LEU A 277 -27.08 14.94 9.42
N PHE A 278 -26.28 15.12 8.37
CA PHE A 278 -25.98 16.42 7.79
C PHE A 278 -27.23 17.04 7.16
N ASP A 279 -28.06 16.22 6.52
CA ASP A 279 -29.31 16.65 5.90
C ASP A 279 -30.39 16.99 6.93
N HIS A 280 -30.51 16.17 7.97
CA HIS A 280 -31.59 16.28 8.95
C HIS A 280 -31.31 17.29 10.08
N GLU A 281 -30.04 17.57 10.41
CA GLU A 281 -29.67 18.48 11.49
C GLU A 281 -28.80 19.65 11.00
N ARG A 282 -29.37 20.46 10.10
CA ARG A 282 -28.73 21.66 9.49
C ARG A 282 -28.45 22.80 10.47
N SER A 283 -28.88 22.65 11.72
CA SER A 283 -28.68 23.68 12.75
C SER A 283 -27.27 23.70 13.32
N ILE A 284 -26.46 22.69 13.00
CA ILE A 284 -25.04 22.58 13.34
C ILE A 284 -24.21 22.95 12.11
N ARG A 285 -23.13 23.69 12.32
CA ARG A 285 -22.19 24.05 11.25
C ARG A 285 -21.22 22.90 10.98
N TRP A 286 -21.71 21.86 10.31
CA TRP A 286 -20.96 20.64 10.05
C TRP A 286 -19.69 20.86 9.24
N ASP A 287 -19.72 21.71 8.21
CA ASP A 287 -18.55 22.00 7.35
C ASP A 287 -17.36 22.51 8.18
N SER A 288 -17.64 23.35 9.18
CA SER A 288 -16.61 23.87 10.08
C SER A 288 -15.99 22.77 10.94
N LEU A 289 -16.79 21.80 11.39
CA LEU A 289 -16.31 20.68 12.20
C LEU A 289 -15.50 19.71 11.34
N VAL A 290 -16.01 19.34 10.17
CA VAL A 290 -15.34 18.47 9.20
C VAL A 290 -14.00 19.06 8.80
N LYS A 291 -13.92 20.37 8.51
CA LYS A 291 -12.66 21.04 8.19
C LYS A 291 -11.60 20.92 9.29
N ILE A 292 -12.01 21.03 10.56
CA ILE A 292 -11.09 20.87 11.70
C ILE A 292 -10.60 19.42 11.79
N LEU A 293 -11.51 18.45 11.67
CA LEU A 293 -11.18 17.03 11.72
C LEU A 293 -10.28 16.61 10.55
N GLN A 294 -10.55 17.09 9.34
CA GLN A 294 -9.69 16.89 8.17
C GLN A 294 -8.29 17.42 8.43
N ALA A 295 -8.16 18.66 8.92
CA ALA A 295 -6.85 19.23 9.24
C ALA A 295 -6.07 18.42 10.30
N GLN A 296 -6.77 17.86 11.29
CA GLN A 296 -6.16 16.97 12.30
C GLN A 296 -5.72 15.64 11.69
N ALA A 297 -6.58 15.00 10.90
CA ALA A 297 -6.29 13.74 10.24
C ALA A 297 -5.13 13.87 9.24
N SER A 298 -5.14 14.90 8.41
CA SER A 298 -4.04 15.20 7.47
C SER A 298 -2.72 15.43 8.19
N ARG A 299 -2.72 16.17 9.32
CA ARG A 299 -1.51 16.37 10.12
C ARG A 299 -0.99 15.04 10.70
N HIS A 300 -1.88 14.18 11.20
CA HIS A 300 -1.49 12.88 11.72
C HIS A 300 -0.89 11.99 10.62
N LEU A 301 -1.51 11.99 9.42
CA LEU A 301 -1.02 11.26 8.27
C LEU A 301 0.39 11.73 7.86
N GLN A 302 0.61 13.03 7.77
CA GLN A 302 1.93 13.61 7.48
C GLN A 302 2.99 13.19 8.51
N LEU A 303 2.65 13.21 9.81
CA LEU A 303 3.56 12.78 10.87
C LEU A 303 3.86 11.27 10.80
N SER A 304 2.89 10.44 10.44
CA SER A 304 3.11 9.01 10.25
C SER A 304 4.01 8.72 9.05
N LEU A 305 3.85 9.44 7.94
CA LEU A 305 4.68 9.28 6.74
C LEU A 305 6.14 9.69 7.00
N HIS A 306 6.37 10.76 7.77
CA HIS A 306 7.73 11.21 8.13
C HIS A 306 8.47 10.23 9.05
N LYS A 307 7.76 9.43 9.87
CA LYS A 307 8.40 8.41 10.73
C LYS A 307 8.90 7.19 9.97
N VAL A 308 8.50 7.01 8.71
CA VAL A 308 8.83 5.80 7.92
C VAL A 308 10.14 5.96 7.14
N VAL A 309 10.68 7.17 7.00
CA VAL A 309 12.04 7.36 6.46
C VAL A 309 13.04 7.09 7.59
N PRO A 310 13.81 5.98 7.57
CA PRO A 310 14.89 5.81 8.51
C PRO A 310 15.89 6.93 8.27
N SER A 311 16.36 7.57 9.34
CA SER A 311 17.62 8.28 9.32
C SER A 311 18.72 7.26 9.03
N GLU A 312 18.94 6.93 7.75
CA GLU A 312 20.25 6.45 7.33
C GLU A 312 21.21 7.60 7.59
N GLU A 313 21.82 7.54 8.78
CA GLU A 313 23.04 8.26 9.10
C GLU A 313 24.06 7.87 8.03
N ILE A 314 24.20 8.79 7.08
CA ILE A 314 25.42 9.11 6.36
C ILE A 314 26.55 9.11 7.38
N SER A 315 27.20 7.97 7.55
CA SER A 315 28.51 7.85 8.18
C SER A 315 29.51 7.60 7.05
N ASN A 316 30.29 8.65 6.80
CA ASN A 316 31.46 8.66 5.94
C ASN A 316 32.51 7.64 6.39
#